data_AF-A0A350T0W5-F1
#
_entry.id   AF-A0A350T0W5-F1
#
_cell.length_a   1.000
_cell.length_b   1.000
_cell.length_c   1.000
_cell.angle_alpha   90.00
_cell.angle_beta   90.00
_cell.angle_gamma   90.00
#
_symmetry.space_group_name_H-M   'P 1'
#
loop_
_entity.id
_entity.type
_entity.pdbx_description
1 polymer ?
#
loop_
_entity_poly.entity_id
_entity_poly.type
_entity_poly.pdbx_seq_one_letter_code
_entity_poly.pdbx_strand_id
1 'polypeptide(L)'
;LARLDAEVVDSLAIAELGRLIIETDHGVAIVRASFRALPRAVATRIVIAAVRRVSVAMDGDSRELTTERITAVVEAAGGRTGSLIQLPYGVDVRVDREVLVFMPRSAGDVEW
;
A
#
# COMPACT_ATOMS: atom_id res chain seq x y z
N LEU A 1 -24.26 10.47 -12.66
CA LEU A 1 -24.31 9.93 -11.28
C LEU A 1 -23.00 9.20 -10.94
N ALA A 2 -22.56 8.20 -11.70
CA ALA A 2 -21.31 7.44 -11.43
C ALA A 2 -19.99 8.25 -11.30
N ARG A 3 -19.87 9.42 -11.96
CA ARG A 3 -18.64 10.24 -11.90
C ARG A 3 -18.49 11.02 -10.59
N LEU A 4 -19.61 11.40 -9.96
CA LEU A 4 -19.60 12.13 -8.69
C LEU A 4 -19.18 11.19 -7.54
N ASP A 5 -19.58 9.93 -7.60
CA ASP A 5 -19.26 8.93 -6.59
C ASP A 5 -17.76 8.64 -6.52
N ALA A 6 -17.09 8.55 -7.68
CA ALA A 6 -15.65 8.31 -7.74
C ALA A 6 -14.82 9.48 -7.16
N GLU A 7 -15.23 10.71 -7.42
CA GLU A 7 -14.52 11.92 -6.98
C GLU A 7 -14.67 12.17 -5.47
N VAL A 8 -15.84 11.84 -4.91
CA VAL A 8 -16.11 11.85 -3.46
C VAL A 8 -15.33 10.73 -2.76
N VAL A 9 -15.32 9.51 -3.33
CA VAL A 9 -14.52 8.40 -2.83
C VAL A 9 -13.03 8.75 -2.85
N ASP A 10 -12.56 9.43 -3.88
CA ASP A 10 -11.15 9.86 -3.98
C ASP A 10 -10.80 10.92 -2.94
N SER A 11 -11.68 11.90 -2.73
CA SER A 11 -11.48 12.93 -1.71
C SER A 11 -11.50 12.36 -0.29
N LEU A 12 -12.42 11.42 0.00
CA LEU A 12 -12.48 10.72 1.28
C LEU A 12 -11.25 9.81 1.48
N ALA A 13 -10.84 9.09 0.44
CA ALA A 13 -9.65 8.26 0.49
C ALA A 13 -8.40 9.12 0.76
N ILE A 14 -8.26 10.30 0.14
CA ILE A 14 -7.15 11.23 0.37
C ILE A 14 -7.17 11.79 1.81
N ALA A 15 -8.34 12.13 2.34
CA ALA A 15 -8.47 12.62 3.71
C ALA A 15 -8.18 11.53 4.77
N GLU A 16 -8.64 10.29 4.54
CA GLU A 16 -8.30 9.15 5.41
C GLU A 16 -6.84 8.72 5.26
N LEU A 17 -6.29 8.84 4.05
CA LEU A 17 -4.88 8.55 3.75
C LEU A 17 -3.94 9.31 4.65
N GLY A 18 -4.15 10.62 4.80
CA GLY A 18 -3.32 11.47 5.65
C GLY A 18 -3.42 11.16 7.15
N ARG A 19 -4.50 10.48 7.59
CA ARG A 19 -4.69 10.09 9.00
C ARG A 19 -4.20 8.69 9.32
N LEU A 20 -4.25 7.79 8.35
CA LEU A 20 -3.94 6.37 8.53
C LEU A 20 -2.50 6.02 8.19
N ILE A 21 -1.84 6.84 7.37
CA ILE A 21 -0.42 6.71 7.08
C ILE A 21 0.39 7.33 8.21
N ILE A 22 1.23 6.50 8.82
CA ILE A 22 2.27 6.89 9.75
C ILE A 22 3.58 6.92 8.96
N GLU A 23 4.18 8.09 8.81
CA GLU A 23 5.51 8.22 8.21
C GLU A 23 6.56 7.59 9.13
N THR A 24 7.52 6.89 8.54
CA THR A 24 8.65 6.28 9.24
C THR A 24 9.95 6.65 8.53
N ASP A 25 11.10 6.46 9.20
CA ASP A 25 12.42 6.77 8.62
C ASP A 25 12.73 5.99 7.32
N HIS A 26 11.99 4.91 7.06
CA HIS A 26 12.26 3.98 5.96
C HIS A 26 11.03 3.70 5.07
N GLY A 27 9.95 4.47 5.18
CA GLY A 27 8.73 4.27 4.39
C GLY A 27 7.46 4.68 5.12
N VAL A 28 6.35 3.99 4.84
CA VAL A 28 5.05 4.28 5.46
C VAL A 28 4.45 3.07 6.16
N ALA A 29 3.88 3.28 7.34
CA ALA A 29 3.14 2.28 8.08
C ALA A 29 1.65 2.61 8.12
N ILE A 30 0.80 1.59 8.06
CA ILE A 30 -0.65 1.74 8.10
C ILE A 30 -1.21 0.83 9.19
N VAL A 31 -2.00 1.38 10.11
CA VAL A 31 -2.65 0.59 11.16
C VAL A 31 -3.56 -0.46 10.54
N ARG A 32 -3.24 -1.73 10.80
CA ARG A 32 -3.83 -2.89 10.14
C ARG A 32 -5.31 -3.06 10.50
N ALA A 33 -5.67 -2.84 11.76
CA ALA A 33 -7.06 -2.90 12.21
C ALA A 33 -7.93 -1.86 11.48
N SER A 34 -7.45 -0.61 11.41
CA SER A 34 -8.12 0.48 10.70
C SER A 34 -8.24 0.18 9.21
N PHE A 35 -7.16 -0.29 8.57
CA PHE A 35 -7.15 -0.62 7.15
C PHE A 35 -8.15 -1.73 6.80
N ARG A 36 -8.27 -2.77 7.63
CA ARG A 36 -9.24 -3.88 7.41
C ARG A 36 -10.70 -3.45 7.51
N ALA A 37 -10.98 -2.38 8.24
CA ALA A 37 -12.34 -1.85 8.39
C ALA A 37 -12.79 -1.01 7.18
N LEU A 38 -11.87 -0.70 6.25
CA LEU A 38 -12.16 0.16 5.12
C LEU A 38 -12.91 -0.57 4.01
N PRO A 39 -13.79 0.14 3.27
CA PRO A 39 -14.31 -0.35 2.01
C PRO A 39 -13.18 -0.69 1.04
N ARG A 40 -13.33 -1.76 0.26
CA ARG A 40 -12.29 -2.25 -0.67
C ARG A 40 -11.76 -1.17 -1.61
N ALA A 41 -12.65 -0.31 -2.12
CA ALA A 41 -12.26 0.80 -3.00
C ALA A 41 -11.30 1.79 -2.30
N VAL A 42 -11.55 2.11 -1.02
CA VAL A 42 -10.70 3.00 -0.22
C VAL A 42 -9.37 2.32 0.10
N ALA A 43 -9.40 1.05 0.50
CA ALA A 43 -8.19 0.27 0.76
C ALA A 43 -7.28 0.19 -0.47
N THR A 44 -7.85 -0.03 -1.66
CA THR A 44 -7.14 0.01 -2.95
C THR A 44 -6.45 1.35 -3.18
N ARG A 45 -7.17 2.47 -2.99
CA ARG A 45 -6.59 3.80 -3.14
C ARG A 45 -5.47 4.05 -2.15
N ILE A 46 -5.60 3.54 -0.93
CA ILE A 46 -4.57 3.66 0.09
C ILE A 46 -3.29 2.94 -0.31
N VAL A 47 -3.40 1.71 -0.81
CA VAL A 47 -2.24 0.93 -1.29
C VAL A 47 -1.52 1.68 -2.41
N ILE A 48 -2.27 2.22 -3.39
CA ILE A 48 -1.68 2.98 -4.51
C ILE A 48 -0.92 4.21 -3.98
N ALA A 49 -1.51 4.96 -3.05
CA ALA A 49 -0.87 6.14 -2.49
C ALA A 49 0.36 5.80 -1.64
N ALA A 50 0.30 4.73 -0.83
CA ALA A 50 1.44 4.24 -0.05
C ALA A 50 2.60 3.82 -0.95
N VAL A 51 2.31 3.08 -2.04
CA VAL A 51 3.33 2.69 -3.03
C VAL A 51 3.96 3.92 -3.70
N ARG A 52 3.15 4.88 -4.16
CA ARG A 52 3.66 6.12 -4.79
C ARG A 52 4.51 6.97 -3.84
N ARG A 53 4.22 6.91 -2.54
CA ARG A 53 4.97 7.67 -1.52
C ARG A 53 6.35 7.06 -1.26
N VAL A 54 6.46 5.75 -1.41
CA VAL A 54 7.65 4.96 -1.05
C VAL A 54 8.52 4.60 -2.27
N SER A 55 7.93 4.53 -3.46
CA SER A 55 8.62 4.11 -4.68
C SER A 55 9.86 4.95 -4.97
N VAL A 56 11.02 4.28 -5.08
CA VAL A 56 12.32 4.91 -5.38
C VAL A 56 12.57 4.97 -6.88
N ALA A 57 11.94 4.08 -7.66
CA ALA A 57 12.10 3.97 -9.10
C ALA A 57 10.78 4.27 -9.82
N MET A 58 10.39 5.55 -9.94
CA MET A 58 9.50 5.91 -11.05
C MET A 58 10.28 6.01 -12.38
N ASP A 59 11.61 6.06 -12.31
CA ASP A 59 12.51 5.99 -13.46
C ASP A 59 13.21 4.61 -13.50
N GLY A 60 12.63 3.63 -14.20
CA GLY A 60 13.37 2.46 -14.67
C GLY A 60 12.73 1.08 -14.47
N ASP A 61 11.81 0.89 -13.51
CA ASP A 61 11.03 -0.36 -13.40
C ASP A 61 9.63 -0.13 -13.95
N SER A 62 9.43 -0.43 -15.24
CA SER A 62 8.18 -0.17 -15.98
C SER A 62 7.02 -1.10 -15.60
N ARG A 63 7.15 -1.89 -14.53
CA ARG A 63 6.11 -2.84 -14.11
C ARG A 63 4.94 -2.09 -13.48
N GLU A 64 3.77 -2.24 -14.08
CA GLU A 64 2.54 -1.61 -13.60
C GLU A 64 2.08 -2.21 -12.26
N LEU A 65 1.63 -1.36 -11.34
CA LEU A 65 0.92 -1.80 -10.15
C LEU A 65 -0.47 -2.32 -10.54
N THR A 66 -0.57 -3.63 -10.78
CA THR A 66 -1.82 -4.26 -11.22
C THR A 66 -2.85 -4.40 -10.10
N THR A 67 -4.12 -4.50 -10.49
CA THR A 67 -5.25 -4.78 -9.57
C THR A 67 -5.05 -6.05 -8.74
N GLU A 68 -4.39 -7.07 -9.31
CA GLU A 68 -4.07 -8.32 -8.61
C GLU A 68 -3.09 -8.10 -7.46
N ARG A 69 -2.04 -7.29 -7.69
CA ARG A 69 -1.04 -6.97 -6.66
C ARG A 69 -1.64 -6.14 -5.54
N ILE A 70 -2.49 -5.17 -5.88
CA ILE A 70 -3.24 -4.39 -4.89
C ILE A 70 -4.16 -5.31 -4.08
N THR A 71 -4.86 -6.21 -4.76
CA THR A 71 -5.73 -7.21 -4.12
C THR A 71 -4.96 -8.09 -3.14
N ALA A 72 -3.77 -8.56 -3.53
CA ALA A 72 -2.92 -9.37 -2.65
C ALA A 72 -2.54 -8.62 -1.36
N VAL A 73 -2.26 -7.32 -1.43
CA VAL A 73 -1.99 -6.50 -0.23
C VAL A 73 -3.23 -6.37 0.64
N VAL A 74 -4.39 -6.11 0.03
CA VAL A 74 -5.67 -5.99 0.75
C VAL A 74 -6.02 -7.30 1.47
N GLU A 75 -5.81 -8.44 0.82
CA GLU A 75 -6.07 -9.76 1.39
C GLU A 75 -5.05 -10.15 2.47
N ALA A 76 -3.78 -9.82 2.26
CA ALA A 76 -2.72 -10.10 3.23
C ALA A 76 -2.89 -9.28 4.52
N ALA A 77 -3.47 -8.09 4.46
CA ALA A 77 -3.92 -7.37 5.65
C ALA A 77 -4.91 -8.20 6.49
N GLY A 78 -5.68 -9.08 5.86
CA GLY A 78 -6.56 -10.04 6.52
C GLY A 78 -5.85 -11.28 7.08
N GLY A 79 -4.67 -11.60 6.56
CA GLY A 79 -4.02 -12.91 6.68
C GLY A 79 -3.01 -13.07 7.82
N ARG A 80 -1.96 -13.87 7.59
CA ARG A 80 -0.94 -14.16 8.61
C ARG A 80 0.08 -13.03 8.72
N THR A 81 0.46 -12.73 9.95
CA THR A 81 1.60 -11.84 10.25
C THR A 81 2.91 -12.48 9.77
N GLY A 82 3.87 -11.66 9.35
CA GLY A 82 5.19 -12.08 8.86
C GLY A 82 5.25 -12.29 7.35
N SER A 83 4.16 -12.06 6.61
CA SER A 83 4.18 -12.11 5.15
C SER A 83 4.88 -10.89 4.56
N LEU A 84 5.72 -11.12 3.55
CA LEU A 84 6.35 -10.10 2.73
C LEU A 84 5.75 -10.17 1.32
N ILE A 85 5.23 -9.05 0.83
CA ILE A 85 4.69 -8.93 -0.53
C ILE A 85 5.56 -7.98 -1.31
N GLN A 86 6.16 -8.50 -2.38
CA GLN A 86 6.92 -7.70 -3.32
C GLN A 86 5.96 -7.04 -4.33
N LEU A 87 6.01 -5.71 -4.36
CA LEU A 87 5.31 -4.89 -5.32
C LEU A 87 6.29 -4.37 -6.39
N PRO A 88 5.77 -3.86 -7.53
CA PRO A 88 6.55 -3.10 -8.49
C PRO A 88 7.16 -1.82 -7.90
N TYR A 89 8.01 -1.14 -8.69
CA TYR A 89 8.68 0.11 -8.32
C TYR A 89 9.62 0.00 -7.13
N GLY A 90 10.13 -1.21 -6.89
CA GLY A 90 11.01 -1.51 -5.77
C GLY A 90 10.35 -1.23 -4.41
N VAL A 91 9.08 -1.58 -4.23
CA VAL A 91 8.38 -1.46 -2.95
C VAL A 91 8.10 -2.85 -2.38
N ASP A 92 8.37 -3.02 -1.10
CA ASP A 92 8.01 -4.21 -0.34
C ASP A 92 6.97 -3.86 0.72
N VAL A 93 6.02 -4.77 0.92
CA VAL A 93 4.98 -4.65 1.96
C VAL A 93 5.14 -5.78 2.96
N ARG A 94 5.48 -5.43 4.19
CA ARG A 94 5.58 -6.35 5.32
C ARG A 94 4.30 -6.29 6.15
N VAL A 95 3.67 -7.44 6.36
CA VAL A 95 2.49 -7.57 7.20
C VAL A 95 2.93 -7.85 8.63
N ASP A 96 2.92 -6.82 9.46
CA ASP A 96 3.15 -6.95 10.90
C ASP A 96 1.85 -7.22 11.65
N ARG A 97 1.99 -7.43 12.95
CA ARG A 97 0.86 -7.73 13.83
C ARG A 97 -0.17 -6.60 13.81
N GLU A 98 0.30 -5.37 14.01
CA GLU A 98 -0.55 -4.19 14.17
C GLU A 98 -0.54 -3.26 12.95
N VAL A 99 0.45 -3.40 12.05
CA VAL A 99 0.66 -2.48 10.93
C VAL A 99 0.98 -3.21 9.63
N LEU A 100 0.68 -2.56 8.51
CA LEU A 100 1.24 -2.86 7.20
C LEU A 100 2.37 -1.88 6.94
N VAL A 101 3.58 -2.36 6.70
CA VAL A 101 4.75 -1.50 6.46
C VAL A 101 5.12 -1.56 4.99
N PHE A 102 5.05 -0.43 4.32
CA PHE A 102 5.51 -0.23 2.96
C PHE A 102 6.89 0.41 3.02
N MET A 103 7.88 -0.22 2.40
CA MET A 103 9.26 0.25 2.44
C MET A 103 9.91 0.07 1.07
N PRO A 104 10.91 0.91 0.71
CA PRO A 104 11.72 0.63 -0.45
C PRO A 104 12.39 -0.72 -0.28
N ARG A 105 12.40 -1.50 -1.36
CA ARG A 105 13.24 -2.69 -1.45
C ARG A 105 14.67 -2.20 -1.40
N SER A 106 15.33 -2.48 -0.28
CA SER A 106 16.75 -2.22 -0.18
C SER A 106 17.46 -3.09 -1.22
N ALA A 107 18.29 -2.48 -2.05
CA ALA A 107 19.00 -3.16 -3.15
C ALA A 107 20.04 -4.21 -2.67
N GLY A 108 19.99 -4.62 -1.40
CA GLY A 108 20.90 -5.55 -0.75
C GLY A 108 20.36 -6.96 -0.48
N ASP A 109 19.05 -7.21 -0.60
CA ASP A 109 18.47 -8.56 -0.42
C ASP A 109 18.16 -9.22 -1.76
N VAL A 110 19.19 -9.38 -2.59
CA VAL A 110 19.18 -10.36 -3.68
C VAL A 110 20.23 -11.42 -3.36
N GLU A 111 19.86 -12.36 -2.50
CA GLU A 111 20.44 -13.71 -2.55
C GLU A 111 19.36 -14.65 -3.10
N TRP A 112 19.55 -15.05 -4.37
CA TRP A 112 19.10 -16.33 -4.89
C TRP A 112 20.33 -17.06 -5.40
#